data_AF-A0A7K7UMX7-F1
#
_entry.id   AF-A0A7K7UMX7-F1
#
_cell.length_a   1.000
_cell.length_b   1.000
_cell.length_c   1.000
_cell.angle_alpha   90.00
_cell.angle_beta   90.00
_cell.angle_gamma   90.00
#
_symmetry.space_group_name_H-M   'P 1'
#
loop_
_entity.id
_entity.type
_entity.pdbx_description
1 polymer ?
#
loop_
_entity_poly.entity_id
_entity_poly.type
_entity_poly.pdbx_seq_one_letter_code
_entity_poly.pdbx_strand_id
1 'polypeptide(L)' 'MKSVAALLLVGMLILWTELPAGSAWSCPPVRFTCAMLNPPNQCYTDRQCPRYKKCCPSSCGMRCLSRRPALPVSYG' A
#
# COMPACT_ATOMS: atom_id res chain seq x y z
N MET A 1 3.88 20.10 -40.06
CA MET A 1 2.64 19.43 -39.58
C MET A 1 2.85 18.01 -39.06
N LYS A 2 3.68 17.16 -39.69
CA LYS A 2 3.96 15.78 -39.20
C LYS A 2 4.66 15.72 -37.82
N SER A 3 5.58 16.66 -37.57
CA SER A 3 6.36 16.71 -36.33
C SER A 3 5.50 17.05 -35.11
N VAL A 4 4.43 17.85 -35.29
CA VAL A 4 3.52 18.20 -34.20
C VAL A 4 2.71 16.99 -33.76
N ALA A 5 2.22 16.18 -34.70
CA ALA A 5 1.54 14.92 -34.39
C ALA A 5 2.45 13.93 -33.67
N ALA A 6 3.72 13.82 -34.10
CA ALA A 6 4.70 12.97 -33.43
C ALA A 6 4.99 13.43 -31.99
N LEU A 7 5.14 14.74 -31.75
CA LEU A 7 5.37 15.30 -30.42
C LEU A 7 4.18 15.07 -29.47
N LEU A 8 2.95 15.17 -29.97
CA LEU A 8 1.74 14.91 -29.17
C LEU A 8 1.61 13.43 -28.78
N LEU A 9 1.93 12.50 -29.68
CA LEU A 9 1.91 11.06 -29.39
C LEU A 9 2.97 10.67 -28.35
N VAL A 10 4.18 11.22 -28.46
CA VAL A 10 5.24 11.02 -27.47
C VAL A 10 4.84 11.60 -26.11
N GLY A 11 4.29 12.82 -26.09
CA GLY A 11 3.81 13.44 -24.85
C GLY A 11 2.69 12.65 -24.16
N MET A 12 1.75 12.09 -24.93
CA MET A 12 0.70 11.24 -24.37
C MET A 12 1.26 9.94 -23.78
N LEU A 13 2.23 9.28 -24.44
CA LEU A 13 2.86 8.07 -23.88
C LEU A 13 3.55 8.32 -22.54
N ILE A 14 4.24 9.46 -22.40
CA ILE A 14 4.93 9.84 -21.15
C ILE A 14 3.92 10.11 -20.02
N LEU A 15 2.72 10.61 -20.34
CA LEU A 15 1.68 10.88 -19.35
C LEU A 15 1.13 9.60 -18.69
N TRP A 16 1.14 8.45 -19.37
CA TRP A 16 0.67 7.17 -18.80
C TRP A 16 1.70 6.47 -17.91
N THR A 17 3.00 6.72 -18.11
CA THR A 17 4.06 6.14 -17.26
C THR A 17 4.11 6.77 -15.87
N GLU A 18 3.54 7.98 -15.74
CA GLU A 18 3.51 8.79 -14.53
C GLU A 18 2.16 8.71 -13.79
N LEU A 19 1.32 7.69 -14.01
CA LEU A 19 0.21 7.43 -13.10
C LEU A 19 0.70 6.50 -11.98
N PRO A 20 1.03 7.02 -10.78
CA PRO A 20 1.32 6.17 -9.64
C PRO A 20 0.04 5.37 -9.36
N ALA A 21 0.10 4.07 -9.68
CA ALA A 21 -0.93 3.11 -9.31
C ALA A 21 -1.32 3.38 -7.85
N GLY A 22 -2.60 3.71 -7.65
CA GLY A 22 -3.12 4.26 -6.41
C GLY A 22 -2.53 3.57 -5.18
N SER A 23 -1.97 4.36 -4.26
CA SER A 23 -1.43 3.91 -2.97
C SER A 23 -0.34 2.82 -3.05
N ALA A 24 0.75 3.09 -3.77
CA ALA A 24 2.01 2.33 -3.72
C ALA A 24 2.77 2.50 -2.38
N TRP A 25 2.13 2.22 -1.24
CA TRP A 25 2.84 2.07 0.02
C TRP A 25 2.98 0.61 0.41
N SER A 26 4.05 0.30 1.13
CA SER A 26 4.33 -1.05 1.63
C SER A 26 3.93 -1.19 3.10
N CYS A 27 3.73 -2.43 3.54
CA CYS A 27 3.53 -2.73 4.95
C CYS A 27 4.78 -2.37 5.77
N PRO A 28 4.63 -1.88 7.00
CA PRO A 28 5.77 -1.64 7.88
C PRO A 28 6.44 -2.97 8.28
N PRO A 29 7.75 -2.98 8.58
CA PRO A 29 8.41 -4.15 9.11
C PRO A 29 7.86 -4.50 10.50
N VAL A 30 7.68 -5.79 10.77
CA VAL A 30 7.29 -6.30 12.09
C VAL A 30 8.55 -6.69 12.85
N ARG A 31 8.79 -6.08 14.01
CA ARG A 31 10.01 -6.32 14.81
C ARG A 31 9.86 -7.41 15.86
N PHE A 32 8.64 -7.70 16.29
CA PHE A 32 8.33 -8.69 17.32
C PHE A 32 7.06 -9.43 16.94
N THR A 33 7.03 -10.73 17.19
CA THR A 33 5.87 -11.60 16.97
C THR A 33 5.42 -12.24 18.29
N CYS A 34 4.13 -12.49 18.43
CA CYS A 34 3.57 -13.19 19.57
C CYS A 34 3.95 -14.67 19.54
N ALA A 35 4.11 -15.29 20.71
CA ALA A 35 4.37 -16.72 20.86
C ALA A 35 3.08 -17.55 20.71
N MET A 36 2.37 -17.36 19.61
CA MET A 36 1.18 -18.15 19.24
C MET A 36 1.46 -18.91 17.95
N LEU A 37 1.17 -20.22 17.95
CA LEU A 37 1.34 -21.06 16.77
C LEU A 37 0.43 -20.62 15.61
N ASN A 38 -0.82 -20.23 15.93
CA ASN A 38 -1.84 -19.82 14.97
C ASN A 38 -2.51 -18.51 15.41
N PRO A 39 -1.85 -17.35 15.23
CA PRO A 39 -2.45 -16.08 15.61
C PRO A 39 -3.67 -15.75 14.73
N PRO A 40 -4.72 -15.14 15.29
CA PRO A 40 -5.93 -14.83 14.54
C PRO A 40 -5.68 -13.73 13.50
N ASN A 41 -6.18 -13.96 12.29
CA ASN A 41 -6.10 -13.00 11.18
C ASN A 41 -7.42 -12.22 11.06
N GLN A 42 -7.33 -10.89 11.01
CA GLN A 42 -8.49 -10.02 10.75
C GLN A 42 -8.76 -9.82 9.26
N CYS A 43 -7.76 -10.10 8.44
CA CYS A 43 -7.82 -10.02 6.99
C CYS A 43 -6.82 -11.01 6.39
N TYR A 44 -7.01 -11.32 5.11
CA TYR A 44 -6.12 -12.12 4.28
C TYR A 44 -5.71 -11.38 3.01
N THR A 45 -6.52 -10.41 2.58
CA THR A 45 -6.28 -9.60 1.38
C THR A 45 -6.65 -8.14 1.61
N ASP A 46 -6.05 -7.23 0.84
CA ASP A 46 -6.34 -5.78 0.90
C ASP A 46 -7.83 -5.47 0.67
N ARG A 47 -8.55 -6.30 -0.10
CA ARG A 47 -9.97 -6.12 -0.42
C ARG A 47 -10.89 -6.25 0.80
N GLN A 48 -10.46 -6.99 1.82
CA GLN A 48 -11.20 -7.14 3.07
C GLN A 48 -11.01 -5.94 4.01
N CYS A 49 -10.06 -5.06 3.70
CA CYS A 49 -9.79 -3.89 4.49
C CYS A 49 -10.66 -2.71 4.04
N PRO A 50 -11.16 -1.89 4.99
CA PRO A 50 -11.88 -0.69 4.63
C PRO A 50 -10.94 0.31 3.95
N ARG A 51 -11.49 1.06 3.00
CA ARG A 51 -10.90 2.18 2.22
C ARG A 51 -9.45 2.55 2.55
N TYR A 52 -8.58 2.46 1.54
CA TYR A 52 -7.17 2.88 1.59
C TYR A 52 -6.40 2.26 2.76
N LYS A 53 -6.69 1.01 3.11
CA LYS A 53 -5.88 0.20 4.02
C LYS A 53 -5.39 -1.05 3.30
N LYS A 54 -4.27 -1.59 3.75
CA LYS A 54 -3.71 -2.86 3.28
C LYS A 54 -3.76 -3.90 4.38
N CYS A 55 -3.90 -5.16 3.98
CA CYS A 55 -3.78 -6.29 4.88
C CYS A 55 -2.31 -6.60 5.10
N CYS A 56 -1.82 -6.31 6.30
CA CYS A 56 -0.41 -6.37 6.63
C CYS A 56 -0.14 -7.32 7.80
N PRO A 57 1.06 -7.92 7.86
CA PRO A 57 1.51 -8.61 9.06
C PRO A 57 1.62 -7.63 10.22
N SER A 58 1.24 -8.09 11.41
CA SER A 58 1.38 -7.37 12.67
C SER A 58 2.17 -8.21 13.67
N SER A 59 2.32 -7.73 14.91
CA SER A 59 2.95 -8.52 15.97
C SER A 59 2.16 -9.78 16.32
N CYS A 60 0.87 -9.87 15.99
CA CYS A 60 0.08 -11.07 16.21
C CYS A 60 -0.99 -11.23 15.13
N GLY A 61 -0.63 -11.94 14.05
CA GLY A 61 -1.50 -12.19 12.90
C GLY A 61 -1.59 -11.02 11.91
N MET A 62 -2.59 -11.07 11.03
CA MET A 62 -2.83 -10.09 9.96
C MET A 62 -3.83 -9.00 10.36
N ARG A 63 -3.54 -7.74 10.01
CA ARG A 63 -4.35 -6.56 10.38
C ARG A 63 -4.46 -5.57 9.22
N CYS A 64 -5.58 -4.85 9.16
CA CYS A 64 -5.76 -3.76 8.20
C CYS A 64 -5.07 -2.48 8.68
N LEU A 65 -4.01 -2.08 7.98
CA LEU A 65 -3.21 -0.90 8.31
C LEU A 65 -3.37 0.19 7.26
N SER A 66 -3.55 1.43 7.72
CA SER A 66 -3.42 2.63 6.89
C SER A 66 -1.95 2.93 6.63
N ARG A 67 -1.65 3.73 5.59
CA ARG A 67 -0.34 4.39 5.49
C ARG A 67 -0.12 5.17 6.78
N ARG A 68 0.82 4.73 7.61
CA ARG A 68 1.19 5.50 8.81
C ARG A 68 1.79 6.83 8.35
N PRO A 69 1.31 7.98 8.84
CA PRO A 69 2.21 9.11 9.01
C PRO A 69 3.30 8.65 9.98
N ALA A 70 4.56 8.97 9.70
CA ALA A 70 5.67 8.64 10.58
C ALA A 70 5.52 9.44 11.89
N LEU A 71 4.81 8.92 12.91
CA LEU A 71 4.86 9.31 14.34
C LEU A 71 4.07 8.30 15.20
N PRO A 72 4.44 8.14 16.49
CA PRO A 72 4.16 6.94 17.29
C PRO A 72 2.72 6.95 17.81
N VAL A 73 2.00 5.87 17.58
CA VAL A 73 0.80 5.56 18.39
C VAL A 73 1.33 5.09 19.74
N SER A 74 1.39 6.00 20.70
CA SER A 74 1.43 5.66 22.12
C SER A 74 0.10 4.97 22.45
N TYR A 75 0.14 3.65 22.64
CA TYR A 75 -0.95 2.94 23.31
C TYR A 75 -0.77 3.24 24.81
N GLY A 76 -1.66 4.06 25.35
CA GLY A 76 -1.87 4.18 26.79
C GLY A 76 -2.62 2.99 27.34
#